data_AF-A0A511FJM3-F1
#
_entry.id   AF-A0A511FJM3-F1
#
_cell.length_a   1.000
_cell.length_b   1.000
_cell.length_c   1.000
_cell.angle_alpha   90.00
_cell.angle_beta   90.00
_cell.angle_gamma   90.00
#
_symmetry.space_group_name_H-M   'P 1'
#
loop_
_entity.id
_entity.type
_entity.pdbx_description
1 polymer ?
#
loop_
_entity_poly.entity_id
_entity_poly.type
_entity_poly.pdbx_seq_one_letter_code
_entity_poly.pdbx_strand_id
1 'polypeptide(L)' 'MSEYRAEELERVPVTEEQPPPPAPGRIALFGLCMLLFLGGFALMALGATEESIALFTAGIASSGLAFFIGLNRSGR' A
#
# COMPACT_ATOMS: atom_id res chain seq x y z
N MET A 1 49.79 13.98 -21.31
CA MET A 1 48.61 14.69 -20.78
C MET A 1 47.35 13.87 -21.09
N SER A 2 47.24 12.65 -20.55
CA SER A 2 46.15 11.70 -20.82
C SER A 2 45.78 10.84 -19.60
N GLU A 3 46.41 11.07 -18.44
CA GLU A 3 46.21 10.25 -17.24
C GLU A 3 45.12 10.79 -16.30
N TYR A 4 44.67 12.03 -16.48
CA TYR A 4 43.67 12.65 -15.58
C TYR A 4 42.23 12.15 -15.78
N ARG A 5 41.94 11.29 -16.76
CA ARG A 5 40.56 10.87 -17.08
C ARG A 5 40.10 9.58 -16.37
N ALA A 6 41.04 8.78 -15.84
CA ALA A 6 40.72 7.51 -15.21
C ALA A 6 40.39 7.64 -13.71
N GLU A 7 40.95 8.64 -13.02
CA GLU A 7 40.73 8.84 -11.58
C GLU A 7 39.41 9.56 -11.26
N GLU A 8 38.85 10.33 -12.20
CA GLU A 8 37.61 11.10 -11.98
C GLU A 8 36.35 10.21 -11.98
N LEU A 9 36.42 9.01 -12.56
CA LEU A 9 35.26 8.12 -12.72
C LEU A 9 35.04 7.18 -11.52
N GLU A 10 35.99 7.11 -10.57
CA GLU A 10 35.94 6.16 -9.44
C GLU A 10 35.32 6.75 -8.15
N ARG A 11 34.89 8.01 -8.16
CA ARG A 11 34.20 8.62 -7.02
C ARG A 11 32.78 9.05 -7.33
N VAL A 12 31.97 8.15 -7.87
CA VAL A 12 30.54 8.22 -7.55
C VAL A 12 30.41 7.59 -6.17
N PRO A 13 30.24 8.36 -5.08
CA PRO A 13 29.82 7.75 -3.84
C PRO A 13 28.49 7.07 -4.16
N VAL A 14 28.49 5.75 -4.16
CA VAL A 14 27.27 4.97 -4.01
C VAL A 14 26.79 5.28 -2.60
N THR A 15 26.17 6.44 -2.44
CA THR A 15 25.33 6.72 -1.30
C THR A 15 24.19 5.73 -1.48
N GLU A 16 24.34 4.54 -0.89
CA GLU A 16 23.21 3.71 -0.54
C GLU A 16 22.35 4.54 0.39
N GLU A 17 21.48 5.38 -0.19
CA GLU A 17 20.32 5.93 0.50
C GLU A 17 19.49 4.71 0.89
N GLN A 18 19.82 4.17 2.07
CA GLN A 18 19.02 3.19 2.74
C GLN A 18 17.59 3.75 2.77
N PRO A 19 16.60 3.09 2.14
CA PRO A 19 15.27 3.66 2.05
C PRO A 19 14.80 3.97 3.47
N PRO A 20 14.25 5.18 3.71
CA PRO A 20 13.85 5.59 5.05
C PRO A 20 12.95 4.51 5.65
N PRO A 21 13.16 4.14 6.93
CA PRO A 21 12.38 3.09 7.56
C PRO A 21 10.89 3.37 7.34
N PRO A 22 10.10 2.37 6.89
CA PRO A 22 8.70 2.60 6.62
C PRO A 22 8.06 3.13 7.89
N ALA A 23 7.50 4.34 7.81
CA ALA A 23 6.88 4.98 8.96
C ALA A 23 5.93 3.97 9.63
N PRO A 24 6.00 3.76 10.95
CA PRO A 24 5.24 2.69 11.64
C PRO A 24 3.73 2.76 11.37
N GLY A 25 3.21 3.95 11.06
CA GLY A 25 1.83 4.15 10.63
C GLY A 25 1.45 3.44 9.32
N ARG A 26 2.40 3.14 8.42
CA ARG A 26 2.16 2.41 7.16
C ARG A 26 1.77 0.95 7.40
N ILE A 27 2.40 0.29 8.37
CA ILE A 27 2.11 -1.12 8.69
C ILE A 27 0.71 -1.24 9.30
N ALA A 28 0.38 -0.36 10.25
CA ALA A 28 -0.95 -0.32 10.85
C ALA A 28 -2.05 -0.02 9.82
N LEU A 29 -1.79 0.93 8.92
CA LEU A 29 -2.73 1.25 7.83
C LEU A 29 -2.89 0.08 6.86
N PHE A 30 -1.79 -0.58 6.48
CA PHE A 30 -1.83 -1.75 5.62
C PHE A 30 -2.64 -2.87 6.25
N GLY A 31 -2.42 -3.16 7.54
CA GLY A 31 -3.21 -4.13 8.30
C GLY A 31 -4.69 -3.78 8.34
N LEU A 32 -5.03 -2.51 8.59
CA LEU A 32 -6.41 -2.03 8.57
C LEU A 32 -7.05 -2.20 7.18
N CYS A 33 -6.34 -1.85 6.10
CA CYS A 33 -6.84 -2.00 4.73
C CYS A 33 -7.04 -3.48 4.38
N MET A 34 -6.11 -4.36 4.77
CA MET A 34 -6.24 -5.80 4.60
C MET A 34 -7.48 -6.35 5.32
N LEU A 35 -7.70 -5.95 6.58
CA LEU A 35 -8.88 -6.36 7.36
C LEU A 35 -10.19 -5.87 6.74
N LEU A 36 -10.24 -4.62 6.28
CA LEU A 36 -11.43 -4.08 5.59
C LEU A 36 -11.70 -4.80 4.28
N PHE A 37 -10.67 -5.09 3.50
CA PHE A 37 -10.81 -5.80 2.23
C PHE A 37 -11.27 -7.24 2.44
N LEU A 38 -10.66 -7.96 3.39
CA LEU A 38 -11.02 -9.34 3.70
C LEU A 38 -12.42 -9.43 4.33
N GLY A 39 -12.73 -8.53 5.25
CA GLY A 39 -14.06 -8.39 5.84
C GLY A 39 -15.14 -8.06 4.80
N GLY A 40 -14.82 -7.19 3.84
CA GLY A 40 -15.72 -6.87 2.74
C GLY A 40 -16.01 -8.05 1.81
N PHE A 41 -15.00 -8.86 1.51
CA PHE A 41 -15.18 -10.12 0.79
C PHE A 41 -16.05 -11.11 1.56
N ALA A 42 -15.84 -11.24 2.88
CA ALA A 42 -16.66 -12.10 3.73
C ALA A 42 -18.13 -11.63 3.77
N LEU A 43 -18.36 -10.31 3.88
CA LEU A 43 -19.69 -9.71 3.81
C LEU A 43 -20.38 -9.92 2.46
N MET A 44 -19.64 -9.79 1.35
CA MET A 44 -20.17 -10.10 0.02
C MET A 44 -20.54 -11.58 -0.12
N ALA A 45 -19.70 -12.50 0.37
CA ALA A 45 -20.01 -13.92 0.37
C ALA A 45 -21.26 -14.23 1.20
N LEU A 46 -21.36 -13.68 2.42
CA LEU A 46 -22.55 -13.82 3.27
C LEU A 46 -23.80 -13.20 2.63
N GLY A 47 -23.67 -12.03 2.01
CA GLY A 47 -24.77 -11.39 1.29
C GLY A 47 -25.25 -12.21 0.10
N ALA A 48 -24.34 -12.90 -0.58
CA ALA A 48 -24.69 -13.81 -1.66
C ALA A 48 -25.38 -15.09 -1.16
N THR A 49 -24.95 -15.64 -0.02
CA THR A 49 -25.58 -16.85 0.56
C THR A 49 -26.94 -16.55 1.18
N GLU A 50 -27.11 -15.39 1.81
CA GLU A 50 -28.34 -14.98 2.49
C GLU A 50 -29.28 -14.17 1.57
N GLU A 51 -28.96 -14.06 0.27
CA GLU A 51 -29.68 -13.22 -0.73
C GLU A 51 -29.92 -11.77 -0.27
N SER A 52 -29.04 -11.25 0.59
CA SER A 52 -29.17 -9.96 1.24
C SER A 52 -28.34 -8.90 0.51
N ILE A 53 -29.03 -8.10 -0.29
CA ILE A 53 -28.44 -6.97 -1.03
C ILE A 53 -27.74 -5.99 -0.07
N ALA A 54 -28.26 -5.81 1.14
CA ALA A 54 -27.67 -4.94 2.15
C ALA A 54 -26.28 -5.42 2.59
N LEU A 55 -26.10 -6.72 2.86
CA LEU A 55 -24.80 -7.28 3.23
C LEU A 55 -23.82 -7.23 2.05
N PHE A 56 -24.31 -7.51 0.85
CA PHE A 56 -23.50 -7.46 -0.36
C PHE A 56 -22.97 -6.05 -0.63
N THR A 57 -23.84 -5.03 -0.56
CA THR A 57 -23.46 -3.62 -0.75
C THR A 57 -22.57 -3.11 0.37
N ALA A 58 -22.78 -3.53 1.62
CA ALA A 58 -21.88 -3.23 2.73
C ALA A 58 -20.48 -3.80 2.49
N GLY A 59 -20.39 -5.02 1.94
CA GLY A 59 -19.13 -5.62 1.54
C GLY A 59 -18.40 -4.80 0.45
N ILE A 60 -19.10 -4.40 -0.62
CA ILE A 60 -18.53 -3.51 -1.66
C ILE A 60 -18.04 -2.19 -1.07
N ALA A 61 -18.85 -1.55 -0.23
CA ALA A 61 -18.51 -0.27 0.38
C ALA A 61 -17.25 -0.39 1.25
N SER A 62 -17.14 -1.45 2.07
CA SER A 62 -15.97 -1.68 2.93
C SER A 62 -14.69 -1.95 2.13
N SER A 63 -14.77 -2.74 1.06
CA SER A 63 -13.64 -2.97 0.15
C SER A 63 -13.23 -1.68 -0.56
N GLY A 64 -14.18 -0.88 -1.05
CA GLY A 64 -13.91 0.43 -1.64
C GLY A 64 -13.26 1.40 -0.65
N LEU A 65 -13.68 1.39 0.61
CA LEU A 65 -13.11 2.23 1.66
C LEU A 65 -11.64 1.88 1.96
N ALA A 66 -11.28 0.59 1.90
CA ALA A 66 -9.90 0.14 2.06
C ALA A 66 -8.98 0.78 0.99
N PHE A 67 -9.42 0.78 -0.27
CA PHE A 67 -8.68 1.43 -1.36
C PHE A 67 -8.66 2.95 -1.22
N PHE A 68 -9.79 3.57 -0.85
CA PHE A 68 -9.87 5.02 -0.68
C PHE A 68 -8.95 5.54 0.43
N ILE A 69 -8.87 4.84 1.58
CA ILE A 69 -7.95 5.18 2.67
C ILE A 69 -6.50 5.03 2.22
N GLY A 70 -6.17 3.96 1.51
CA GLY A 70 -4.81 3.73 0.98
C GLY A 70 -4.37 4.82 0.00
N LEU A 71 -5.23 5.16 -0.98
CA LEU A 71 -4.94 6.13 -2.04
C LEU A 71 -4.79 7.56 -1.49
N ASN A 72 -5.70 8.02 -0.62
CA ASN A 72 -5.63 9.37 -0.06
C ASN A 72 -4.44 9.59 0.88
N ARG A 73 -3.88 8.52 1.45
CA ARG A 73 -2.73 8.60 2.35
C ARG A 73 -1.40 8.37 1.64
N SER A 74 -1.41 7.80 0.43
CA SER A 74 -0.23 7.64 -0.42
C SER A 74 0.17 8.92 -1.17
N GLY A 75 -0.74 9.90 -1.28
CA GLY A 75 -0.51 11.17 -1.98
C GLY A 75 -0.03 12.34 -1.11
N ARG A 76 0.31 12.10 0.16
CA ARG A 76 0.88 13.08 1.10
C ARG A 76 2.24 12.60 1.59
#